data_AF-A0A1E4L698-F1
#
_entry.id   AF-A0A1E4L698-F1
#
_cell.length_a   1.000
_cell.length_b   1.000
_cell.length_c   1.000
_cell.angle_alpha   90.00
_cell.angle_beta   90.00
_cell.angle_gamma   90.00
#
_symmetry.space_group_name_H-M   'P 1'
#
loop_
_entity.id
_entity.type
_entity.pdbx_description
1 polymer ?
#
loop_
_entity_poly.entity_id
_entity_poly.type
_entity_poly.pdbx_seq_one_letter_code
_entity_poly.pdbx_strand_id
1 'polypeptide(L)'
;MEWEFTPQQVVKGEIDYGLEEFRHDLMQEVALNIPGLDTEQLEPVFRLAYDLNYWLATGKDYDEFEARFQDLNTVMFLRALREHGKANVEMLGAILQRMIMDGVEEGLSVSDAVARVARNQEQVAS
;
A
#
# COMPACT_ATOMS: atom_id res chain seq x y z
N MET A 1 1.10 -4.77 11.88
CA MET A 1 2.38 -5.29 11.38
C MET A 1 3.47 -4.52 12.08
N GLU A 2 4.50 -5.18 12.63
CA GLU A 2 5.64 -4.49 13.24
C GLU A 2 6.92 -4.93 12.54
N TRP A 3 7.57 -4.00 11.85
CA TRP A 3 8.85 -4.25 11.20
C TRP A 3 10.00 -3.98 12.17
N GLU A 4 11.04 -4.81 12.13
CA GLU A 4 12.29 -4.58 12.88
C GLU A 4 13.23 -3.58 12.17
N PHE A 5 12.77 -2.99 11.06
CA PHE A 5 13.49 -2.03 10.23
C PHE A 5 12.60 -0.82 9.91
N THR A 6 13.23 0.23 9.39
CA THR A 6 12.55 1.50 9.10
C THR A 6 12.30 1.70 7.60
N PRO A 7 11.30 2.51 7.20
CA PRO A 7 11.09 2.88 5.80
C PRO A 7 12.34 3.48 5.14
N GLN A 8 13.15 4.24 5.89
CA GLN A 8 14.38 4.83 5.37
C GLN A 8 15.43 3.78 4.98
N GLN A 9 15.48 2.64 5.68
CA GLN A 9 16.39 1.54 5.33
C GLN A 9 15.94 0.86 4.03
N VAL A 10 14.63 0.75 3.81
CA VAL A 10 14.06 0.25 2.54
C VAL A 10 14.39 1.20 1.38
N VAL A 11 14.17 2.51 1.53
CA VAL A 11 14.51 3.51 0.48
C VAL A 11 15.98 3.44 0.08
N LYS A 12 16.87 3.24 1.06
CA LYS A 12 18.31 3.13 0.82
C LYS A 12 18.75 1.80 0.22
N GLY A 13 17.86 0.82 0.12
CA GLY A 13 18.19 -0.55 -0.31
C GLY A 13 19.02 -1.33 0.72
N GLU A 14 18.98 -0.92 2.00
CA GLU A 14 19.63 -1.67 3.08
C GLU A 14 18.85 -2.93 3.45
N ILE A 15 17.53 -2.93 3.19
CA ILE A 15 16.62 -4.05 3.40
C ILE A 15 15.95 -4.39 2.06
N ASP A 16 16.01 -5.66 1.69
CA ASP A 16 15.29 -6.21 0.53
C ASP A 16 13.85 -6.54 0.94
N TYR A 17 13.04 -5.49 1.08
CA TYR A 17 11.61 -5.58 1.40
C TYR A 17 10.82 -4.81 0.36
N GLY A 18 10.07 -5.54 -0.47
CA GLY A 18 9.40 -5.03 -1.64
C GLY A 18 7.88 -5.05 -1.52
N LEU A 19 7.25 -4.84 -2.67
CA LEU A 19 5.80 -4.74 -2.76
C LEU A 19 5.09 -6.06 -2.47
N GLU A 20 5.70 -7.18 -2.86
CA GLU A 20 5.14 -8.52 -2.68
C GLU A 20 5.08 -8.88 -1.18
N GLU A 21 6.17 -8.66 -0.45
CA GLU A 21 6.25 -8.87 1.00
C GLU A 21 5.23 -7.98 1.72
N PHE A 22 5.18 -6.69 1.38
CA PHE A 22 4.21 -5.77 1.96
C PHE A 22 2.76 -6.20 1.76
N ARG A 23 2.41 -6.66 0.56
CA ARG A 23 1.05 -7.14 0.26
C ARG A 23 0.73 -8.39 1.06
N HIS A 24 1.66 -9.34 1.12
CA HIS A 24 1.49 -10.56 1.88
C HIS A 24 1.25 -10.26 3.36
N ASP A 25 2.09 -9.42 3.97
CA ASP A 25 1.98 -9.12 5.39
C ASP A 25 0.71 -8.31 5.69
N LEU A 26 0.30 -7.39 4.80
CA LEU A 26 -0.94 -6.64 4.95
C LEU A 26 -2.16 -7.58 4.87
N MET A 27 -2.14 -8.54 3.95
CA MET A 27 -3.19 -9.57 3.86
C MET A 27 -3.30 -10.36 5.17
N GLN A 28 -2.15 -10.77 5.75
CA GLN A 28 -2.13 -11.47 7.04
C GLN A 28 -2.67 -10.59 8.17
N GLU A 29 -2.29 -9.31 8.22
CA GLU A 29 -2.82 -8.36 9.19
C GLU A 29 -4.34 -8.20 9.10
N VAL A 30 -4.88 -8.08 7.89
CA VAL A 30 -6.33 -8.00 7.68
C VAL A 30 -7.02 -9.29 8.14
N ALA A 31 -6.47 -10.46 7.79
CA ALA A 31 -7.02 -11.75 8.19
C ALA A 31 -7.05 -11.95 9.71
N LEU A 32 -6.01 -11.49 10.42
CA LEU A 32 -5.93 -11.57 11.88
C LEU A 32 -6.92 -10.63 12.58
N ASN A 33 -7.16 -9.45 12.00
CA ASN A 33 -8.05 -8.45 12.60
C ASN A 33 -9.54 -8.72 12.33
N ILE A 34 -9.87 -9.54 11.34
CA ILE A 34 -11.25 -9.88 10.97
C ILE A 34 -11.41 -11.41 10.95
N PRO A 35 -11.48 -12.04 12.14
CA PRO A 35 -11.56 -13.49 12.22
C PRO A 35 -12.88 -14.01 11.62
N GLY A 36 -12.79 -15.10 10.86
CA GLY A 36 -13.96 -15.79 10.30
C GLY A 36 -14.33 -15.41 8.87
N LEU A 37 -13.56 -14.53 8.21
CA LEU A 37 -13.64 -14.37 6.77
C LEU A 37 -13.03 -15.59 6.07
N ASP A 38 -13.71 -16.09 5.04
CA ASP A 38 -13.09 -16.99 4.08
C ASP A 38 -12.23 -16.21 3.07
N THR A 39 -11.51 -16.93 2.21
CA THR A 39 -10.63 -16.32 1.21
C THR A 39 -11.37 -15.40 0.25
N GLU A 40 -12.62 -15.71 -0.11
CA GLU A 40 -13.41 -14.91 -1.06
C GLU A 40 -13.85 -13.58 -0.43
N GLN A 41 -14.08 -13.56 0.87
CA GLN A 41 -14.44 -12.35 1.62
C GLN A 41 -13.21 -11.53 2.05
N LEU A 42 -12.07 -12.18 2.27
CA LEU A 42 -10.84 -11.53 2.70
C LEU A 42 -10.25 -10.65 1.58
N GLU A 43 -10.27 -11.14 0.34
CA GLU A 43 -9.63 -10.46 -0.80
C GLU A 43 -10.20 -9.05 -1.06
N PRO A 44 -11.54 -8.81 -1.10
CA PRO A 44 -12.09 -7.47 -1.25
C PRO A 44 -11.70 -6.51 -0.11
N VAL A 45 -11.60 -7.02 1.12
CA VAL A 45 -11.24 -6.21 2.29
C VAL A 45 -9.77 -5.82 2.25
N PHE A 46 -8.90 -6.79 1.91
CA PHE A 46 -7.49 -6.53 1.66
C PHE A 46 -7.29 -5.51 0.54
N ARG A 47 -7.97 -5.68 -0.60
CA ARG A 47 -7.86 -4.77 -1.74
C ARG A 47 -8.23 -3.34 -1.34
N LEU A 48 -9.33 -3.16 -0.60
CA LEU A 48 -9.72 -1.85 -0.09
C LEU A 48 -8.68 -1.24 0.85
N ALA A 49 -8.10 -2.04 1.75
CA ALA A 49 -7.05 -1.59 2.66
C ALA A 49 -5.77 -1.19 1.91
N TYR A 50 -5.37 -2.01 0.93
CA TYR A 50 -4.22 -1.74 0.08
C TYR A 50 -4.43 -0.48 -0.78
N ASP A 51 -5.58 -0.34 -1.42
CA ASP A 51 -5.92 0.80 -2.26
C ASP A 51 -5.89 2.12 -1.48
N LEU A 52 -6.41 2.11 -0.24
CA LEU A 52 -6.32 3.25 0.66
C LEU A 52 -4.85 3.59 0.98
N ASN A 53 -4.06 2.60 1.38
CA ASN A 53 -2.64 2.81 1.70
C ASN A 53 -1.88 3.38 0.50
N TYR A 54 -2.10 2.83 -0.69
CA TYR A 54 -1.48 3.30 -1.93
C TYR A 54 -1.93 4.72 -2.30
N TRP A 55 -3.22 5.01 -2.19
CA TRP A 55 -3.76 6.34 -2.44
C TRP A 55 -3.08 7.39 -1.57
N LEU A 56 -2.95 7.12 -0.26
CA LEU A 56 -2.30 8.03 0.68
C LEU A 56 -0.78 8.10 0.47
N ALA A 57 -0.12 6.98 0.16
CA ALA A 57 1.32 6.92 -0.08
C ALA A 57 1.73 7.72 -1.32
N THR A 58 0.83 7.88 -2.29
CA THR A 58 1.02 8.74 -3.47
C THR A 58 0.66 10.21 -3.23
N GLY A 59 0.39 10.60 -1.97
CA GLY A 59 0.17 11.98 -1.55
C GLY A 59 -1.23 12.52 -1.86
N LYS A 60 -2.18 11.64 -2.22
CA LYS A 60 -3.57 12.05 -2.51
C LYS A 60 -4.40 12.17 -1.24
N ASP A 61 -5.47 12.95 -1.33
CA ASP A 61 -6.27 13.31 -0.16
C ASP A 61 -7.24 12.20 0.28
N TYR A 62 -7.38 12.01 1.60
CA TYR A 62 -8.25 10.97 2.15
C TYR A 62 -9.74 11.22 1.86
N ASP A 63 -10.20 12.48 1.95
CA ASP A 63 -11.62 12.80 1.78
C ASP A 63 -12.06 12.54 0.33
N GLU A 64 -11.15 12.76 -0.64
CA GLU A 64 -11.37 12.35 -2.04
C GLU A 64 -11.52 10.83 -2.22
N PHE A 65 -10.86 10.03 -1.39
CA PHE A 65 -11.00 8.58 -1.39
C PHE A 65 -12.29 8.12 -0.73
N GLU A 66 -12.59 8.64 0.46
CA GLU A 66 -13.82 8.35 1.20
C GLU A 66 -15.06 8.68 0.37
N ALA A 67 -15.05 9.80 -0.37
CA ALA A 67 -16.18 10.25 -1.19
C ALA A 67 -16.62 9.27 -2.30
N ARG A 68 -15.80 8.25 -2.62
CA ARG A 68 -16.13 7.18 -3.58
C ARG A 68 -17.13 6.16 -3.02
N PHE A 69 -17.34 6.17 -1.71
CA PHE A 69 -18.14 5.18 -1.02
C PHE A 69 -19.36 5.83 -0.36
N GLN A 70 -20.51 5.19 -0.48
CA GLN A 70 -21.77 5.64 0.14
C GLN A 70 -22.20 4.76 1.32
N ASP A 71 -21.61 3.57 1.46
CA ASP A 71 -21.91 2.62 2.52
C ASP A 71 -21.23 3.01 3.84
N LEU A 72 -22.02 3.10 4.92
CA LEU A 72 -21.53 3.56 6.23
C LEU A 72 -20.51 2.61 6.83
N ASN A 73 -20.67 1.29 6.65
CA ASN A 73 -19.73 0.32 7.21
C ASN A 73 -18.35 0.45 6.53
N THR A 74 -18.35 0.61 5.21
CA THR A 74 -17.15 0.85 4.41
C THR A 74 -16.46 2.14 4.83
N VAL A 75 -17.21 3.23 5.00
CA VAL A 75 -16.64 4.52 5.47
C VAL A 75 -16.03 4.38 6.87
N MET A 76 -16.73 3.73 7.81
CA MET A 76 -16.20 3.52 9.16
C MET A 76 -14.94 2.65 9.16
N PHE A 77 -14.90 1.63 8.30
CA PHE A 77 -13.70 0.81 8.11
C PHE A 77 -12.53 1.63 7.54
N LEU A 78 -12.75 2.44 6.51
CA LEU A 78 -11.72 3.31 5.93
C LEU A 78 -11.15 4.31 6.95
N ARG A 79 -11.99 4.85 7.83
CA ARG A 79 -11.54 5.74 8.92
C ARG A 79 -10.65 5.02 9.91
N ALA A 80 -11.03 3.82 10.33
CA ALA A 80 -10.22 3.00 11.22
C ALA A 80 -8.87 2.65 10.58
N LEU A 81 -8.87 2.24 9.30
CA LEU A 81 -7.65 1.97 8.55
C LEU A 81 -6.75 3.20 8.44
N ARG A 82 -7.30 4.39 8.19
CA ARG A 82 -6.53 5.64 8.14
C ARG A 82 -5.88 5.96 9.49
N GLU A 83 -6.61 5.78 10.58
CA GLU A 83 -6.13 6.12 11.93
C GLU A 83 -4.96 5.23 12.34
N HIS A 84 -5.06 3.93 12.06
CA HIS A 84 -4.08 2.93 12.48
C HIS A 84 -3.03 2.58 11.41
N GLY A 85 -3.28 2.89 10.14
CA GLY A 85 -2.47 2.49 8.99
C GLY A 85 -1.36 3.46 8.61
N LYS A 86 -1.06 4.49 9.42
CA LYS A 86 -0.02 5.48 9.08
C LYS A 86 1.33 4.84 8.77
N ALA A 87 1.75 3.86 9.56
CA ALA A 87 2.99 3.12 9.33
C ALA A 87 2.95 2.34 8.01
N ASN A 88 1.79 1.79 7.64
CA ASN A 88 1.59 1.09 6.37
C ASN A 88 1.71 2.04 5.18
N VAL A 89 1.15 3.25 5.29
CA VAL A 89 1.30 4.31 4.28
C VAL A 89 2.76 4.73 4.12
N GLU A 90 3.47 4.97 5.22
CA GLU A 90 4.88 5.37 5.20
C GLU A 90 5.78 4.28 4.58
N MET A 91 5.59 3.03 4.98
CA MET A 91 6.36 1.90 4.43
C MET A 91 6.08 1.70 2.94
N LEU A 92 4.82 1.76 2.52
CA LEU A 92 4.47 1.65 1.11
C LEU A 92 5.07 2.80 0.30
N GLY A 93 5.07 4.03 0.82
CA GLY A 93 5.75 5.17 0.19
C GLY A 93 7.25 4.93 -0.01
N ALA A 94 7.92 4.35 0.98
CA ALA A 94 9.33 3.98 0.89
C ALA A 94 9.61 2.92 -0.19
N ILE A 95 8.76 1.89 -0.27
CA ILE A 95 8.86 0.85 -1.31
C ILE A 95 8.69 1.47 -2.69
N LEU A 96 7.66 2.30 -2.90
CA LEU A 96 7.42 2.98 -4.18
C LEU A 96 8.62 3.87 -4.56
N GLN A 97 9.19 4.60 -3.60
CA GLN A 97 10.37 5.42 -3.82
C GLN A 97 11.58 4.57 -4.22
N ARG A 98 11.82 3.43 -3.57
CA ARG A 98 12.90 2.51 -3.95
C ARG A 98 12.73 1.99 -5.38
N MET A 99 11.53 1.55 -5.74
CA MET A 99 11.23 1.09 -7.10
C MET A 99 11.45 2.17 -8.18
N ILE A 100 11.16 3.44 -7.85
CA ILE A 100 11.47 4.59 -8.72
C ILE A 100 12.99 4.78 -8.82
N MET A 101 13.70 4.75 -7.70
CA MET A 101 15.16 4.89 -7.67
C MET A 101 15.85 3.77 -8.46
N ASP A 102 15.41 2.52 -8.35
CA ASP A 102 15.91 1.40 -9.15
C ASP A 102 15.77 1.68 -10.65
N GLY A 103 14.63 2.22 -11.08
CA GLY A 103 14.43 2.60 -12.48
C GLY A 103 15.36 3.68 -12.97
N VAL A 104 15.63 4.68 -12.12
CA VAL A 104 16.58 5.75 -12.44
C VAL A 104 18.01 5.20 -12.50
N GLU A 105 18.40 4.30 -11.59
CA GLU A 105 19.70 3.62 -11.59
C GLU A 105 19.89 2.74 -12.83
N GLU A 106 18.81 2.13 -13.34
CA GLU A 106 18.75 1.41 -14.61
C GLU A 106 18.76 2.32 -15.86
N GLY A 107 18.76 3.65 -15.68
CA GLY A 107 18.88 4.64 -16.74
C GLY A 107 17.57 5.22 -17.25
N LEU A 108 16.43 4.95 -16.59
CA LEU A 108 15.17 5.62 -16.91
C LEU A 108 15.18 7.08 -16.46
N SER A 109 14.41 7.92 -17.16
CA SER A 109 14.06 9.23 -16.60
C SER A 109 13.17 9.05 -15.37
N VAL A 110 13.18 10.02 -14.44
CA VAL A 110 12.30 10.00 -13.27
C VAL A 110 10.82 9.85 -13.69
N SER A 111 10.41 10.54 -14.76
CA SER A 111 9.04 10.45 -15.29
C SER A 111 8.70 9.03 -15.76
N ASP A 112 9.62 8.37 -16.45
CA ASP A 112 9.41 7.00 -16.95
C ASP A 112 9.43 5.96 -15.82
N ALA A 113 10.28 6.16 -14.82
CA ALA A 113 10.33 5.31 -13.62
C ALA A 113 9.03 5.41 -12.81
N VAL A 114 8.51 6.63 -12.60
CA VAL A 114 7.19 6.84 -11.96
C VAL A 114 6.08 6.16 -12.77
N ALA A 115 6.06 6.37 -14.09
CA ALA A 115 5.05 5.76 -14.96
C ALA A 115 5.14 4.22 -14.95
N ARG A 116 6.34 3.65 -14.83
CA ARG A 116 6.55 2.20 -14.68
C ARG A 116 5.94 1.69 -13.38
N VAL A 117 6.22 2.35 -12.26
CA VAL A 117 5.65 1.97 -10.96
C VAL A 117 4.13 2.07 -11.00
N ALA A 118 3.55 3.13 -11.57
CA ALA A 118 2.11 3.25 -11.72
C ALA A 118 1.47 2.11 -12.55
N ARG A 119 2.09 1.70 -13.66
CA ARG A 119 1.61 0.55 -14.47
C ARG A 119 1.68 -0.78 -13.71
N ASN A 120 2.75 -1.01 -12.95
CA ASN A 120 2.86 -2.22 -12.12
C ASN A 120 1.72 -2.27 -11.09
N GLN A 121 1.31 -1.13 -10.54
CA GLN A 121 0.19 -1.05 -9.61
C GLN A 121 -1.14 -1.39 -10.27
N GLU A 122 -1.40 -0.89 -11.48
CA GLU A 122 -2.62 -1.24 -12.23
C GLU A 122 -2.72 -2.74 -12.55
N GLN A 123 -1.58 -3.39 -12.82
CA GLN A 123 -1.53 -4.84 -13.07
C GLN A 123 -1.77 -5.67 -11.81
N VAL A 124 -1.21 -5.24 -10.68
CA VAL A 124 -1.31 -5.92 -9.38
C VAL A 124 -2.68 -5.65 -8.71
N ALA A 125 -3.31 -4.53 -9.06
CA ALA A 125 -4.64 -4.14 -8.61
C ALA A 125 -5.75 -4.55 -9.59
N SER A 126 -5.49 -5.36 -10.62
CA SER A 126 -6.50 -5.93 -11.53
C SER A 126 -6.90 -7.33 -11.09
#